data_AF-A0A967KQ70-F1
#
_entry.id   AF-A0A967KQ70-F1
#
_cell.length_a   1.000
_cell.length_b   1.000
_cell.length_c   1.000
_cell.angle_alpha   90.00
_cell.angle_beta   90.00
_cell.angle_gamma   90.00
#
_symmetry.space_group_name_H-M   'P 1'
#
loop_
_entity.id
_entity.type
_entity.pdbx_description
1 polymer ?
#
loop_
_entity_poly.entity_id
_entity_poly.type
_entity_poly.pdbx_seq_one_letter_code
_entity_poly.pdbx_strand_id
1 'polypeptide(L)'
;MKASRSRIEKRYRSLLQKAVRRGNVELVFTTSSLLESLGSKEKNWYRSQTAIIAFEECWPLGTELIFNKKFHSKVAALIQVTRAAKARDATGLGYLAFALSQGDDTVFTETEDDKAIKIVASAIQRPDDFWQWISWQKTSGAEKTMLDNAAQFKNTGLPHDKAVIQAAAYLTATGPFPTIMEGQAVDPKFPYWVVFDKHTVEGRRVLLDIARDLHIPLAQLEWTYFYFEGALTNGEIDSKWWDRYCQWQFDKIDLAASEAHLLWDPAKVQMAEALALESRQLKNELYRWKLANPEPIAALKKQVQLYIDHLDEIQRDQRHLF
;
A
#
# COMPACT_ATOMS: atom_id res chain seq x y z
N MET A 1 13.43 26.54 -0.95
CA MET A 1 13.87 25.41 -0.09
C MET A 1 12.75 24.48 0.38
N LYS A 2 11.60 24.96 0.89
CA LYS A 2 10.50 24.07 1.36
C LYS A 2 9.87 23.20 0.24
N ALA A 3 9.65 23.77 -0.95
CA ALA A 3 9.06 23.05 -2.09
C ALA A 3 9.97 21.94 -2.65
N SER A 4 11.29 22.15 -2.71
CA SER A 4 12.23 21.11 -3.17
C SER A 4 12.32 19.95 -2.16
N ARG A 5 12.31 20.25 -0.85
CA ARG A 5 12.28 19.21 0.20
C ARG A 5 11.00 18.37 0.15
N SER A 6 9.84 19.01 -0.02
CA SER A 6 8.55 18.31 -0.16
C SER A 6 8.49 17.42 -1.42
N ARG A 7 9.05 17.89 -2.55
CA ARG A 7 9.15 17.09 -3.79
C ARG A 7 10.06 15.88 -3.62
N ILE A 8 11.21 16.06 -2.95
CA ILE A 8 12.15 14.98 -2.63
C ILE A 8 11.48 13.93 -1.72
N GLU A 9 10.74 14.37 -0.70
CA GLU A 9 9.99 13.48 0.21
C GLU A 9 9.02 12.57 -0.57
N LYS A 10 8.21 13.11 -1.49
CA LYS A 10 7.20 12.32 -2.22
C LYS A 10 7.78 11.15 -3.03
N ARG A 11 8.93 11.34 -3.68
CA ARG A 11 9.58 10.30 -4.49
C ARG A 11 10.06 9.13 -3.62
N TYR A 12 10.65 9.39 -2.46
CA TYR A 12 11.08 8.33 -1.54
C TYR A 12 9.91 7.59 -0.90
N ARG A 13 8.80 8.30 -0.61
CA ARG A 13 7.57 7.66 -0.11
C ARG A 13 6.96 6.73 -1.16
N SER A 14 6.86 7.20 -2.40
CA SER A 14 6.37 6.40 -3.53
C SER A 14 7.28 5.20 -3.83
N LEU A 15 8.61 5.41 -3.77
CA LEU A 15 9.58 4.33 -3.89
C LEU A 15 9.41 3.27 -2.80
N LEU A 16 9.26 3.68 -1.54
CA LEU A 16 9.09 2.76 -0.42
C LEU A 16 7.85 1.87 -0.65
N GLN A 17 6.69 2.47 -0.93
CA GLN A 17 5.46 1.71 -1.14
C GLN A 17 5.57 0.74 -2.32
N LYS A 18 6.13 1.17 -3.45
CA LYS A 18 6.30 0.29 -4.63
C LYS A 18 7.36 -0.78 -4.42
N ALA A 19 8.41 -0.50 -3.65
CA ALA A 19 9.39 -1.50 -3.26
C ALA A 19 8.77 -2.58 -2.36
N VAL A 20 7.92 -2.21 -1.40
CA VAL A 20 7.16 -3.16 -0.58
C VAL A 20 6.21 -4.00 -1.44
N ARG A 21 5.42 -3.35 -2.28
CA ARG A 21 4.44 -4.00 -3.17
C ARG A 21 5.10 -5.02 -4.10
N ARG A 22 6.24 -4.65 -4.69
CA ARG A 22 7.02 -5.50 -5.62
C ARG A 22 8.00 -6.43 -4.92
N GLY A 23 8.00 -6.53 -3.59
CA GLY A 23 8.83 -7.49 -2.84
C GLY A 23 10.31 -7.13 -2.69
N ASN A 24 10.74 -5.92 -3.04
CA ASN A 24 12.16 -5.56 -3.03
C ASN A 24 12.70 -5.19 -1.64
N VAL A 25 13.05 -6.21 -0.86
CA VAL A 25 13.58 -6.11 0.51
C VAL A 25 14.79 -5.17 0.63
N GLU A 26 15.75 -5.23 -0.29
CA GLU A 26 16.96 -4.40 -0.25
C GLU A 26 16.64 -2.91 -0.42
N LEU A 27 15.70 -2.57 -1.32
CA LEU A 27 15.24 -1.20 -1.48
C LEU A 27 14.42 -0.73 -0.29
N VAL A 28 13.61 -1.61 0.32
CA VAL A 28 12.89 -1.26 1.55
C VAL A 28 13.88 -0.89 2.65
N PHE A 29 14.90 -1.72 2.93
CA PHE A 29 15.93 -1.37 3.93
C PHE A 29 16.64 -0.05 3.60
N THR A 30 17.13 0.09 2.37
CA THR A 30 17.89 1.28 1.95
C THR A 30 17.04 2.56 2.07
N THR A 31 15.80 2.52 1.56
CA THR A 31 14.89 3.66 1.58
C THR A 31 14.42 3.98 3.00
N SER A 32 14.22 2.97 3.85
CA SER A 32 13.84 3.15 5.25
C SER A 32 14.94 3.82 6.06
N SER A 33 16.19 3.36 5.91
CA SER A 33 17.34 4.00 6.57
C SER A 33 17.52 5.44 6.11
N LEU A 34 17.34 5.71 4.80
CA LEU A 34 17.38 7.07 4.28
C LEU A 34 16.29 7.94 4.92
N LEU A 35 15.03 7.49 4.90
CA LEU A 35 13.91 8.22 5.50
C LEU A 35 14.10 8.46 7.00
N GLU A 36 14.66 7.48 7.72
CA GLU A 36 14.99 7.64 9.14
C GLU A 36 15.97 8.79 9.38
N SER A 37 16.96 8.94 8.49
CA SER A 37 18.00 9.97 8.58
C SER A 37 17.49 11.41 8.33
N LEU A 38 16.31 11.57 7.70
CA LEU A 38 15.77 12.87 7.33
C LEU A 38 15.14 13.65 8.51
N GLY A 39 14.86 12.98 9.63
CA GLY A 39 14.43 13.61 10.88
C GLY A 39 13.18 13.00 11.51
N SER A 40 12.70 13.63 12.59
CA SER A 40 11.56 13.14 13.40
C SER A 40 10.23 13.18 12.66
N LYS A 41 10.03 14.14 11.76
CA LYS A 41 8.81 14.24 10.93
C LYS A 41 8.63 13.00 10.07
N GLU A 42 9.70 12.55 9.40
CA GLU A 42 9.70 11.37 8.57
C GLU A 42 9.49 10.10 9.41
N LYS A 43 10.06 10.02 10.62
CA LYS A 43 9.82 8.90 11.56
C LYS A 43 8.34 8.80 11.96
N ASN A 44 7.68 9.92 12.25
CA ASN A 44 6.26 9.94 12.61
C ASN A 44 5.36 9.57 11.43
N TRP A 45 5.67 10.10 10.23
CA TRP A 45 5.00 9.70 9.00
C TRP A 45 5.17 8.20 8.74
N TYR A 46 6.36 7.65 8.93
CA TYR A 46 6.68 6.25 8.66
C TYR A 46 5.82 5.27 9.49
N ARG A 47 5.56 5.57 10.77
CA ARG A 47 4.67 4.74 11.61
C ARG A 47 3.28 4.61 10.98
N SER A 48 2.68 5.74 10.62
CA SER A 48 1.35 5.79 10.01
C SER A 48 1.35 5.09 8.66
N GLN A 49 2.35 5.37 7.82
CA GLN A 49 2.46 4.76 6.50
C GLN A 49 2.67 3.25 6.56
N THR A 50 3.39 2.74 7.56
CA THR A 50 3.60 1.30 7.70
C THR A 50 2.28 0.57 7.92
N ALA A 51 1.41 1.09 8.78
CA ALA A 51 0.09 0.52 9.00
C ALA A 51 -0.77 0.61 7.73
N ILE A 52 -0.78 1.76 7.05
CA ILE A 52 -1.51 1.94 5.78
C ILE A 52 -1.05 0.90 4.76
N ILE A 53 0.25 0.79 4.50
CA ILE A 53 0.80 -0.18 3.52
C ILE A 53 0.46 -1.63 3.93
N ALA A 54 0.50 -1.96 5.22
CA ALA A 54 0.11 -3.30 5.66
C ALA A 54 -1.36 -3.58 5.33
N PHE A 55 -2.28 -2.68 5.68
CA PHE A 55 -3.70 -2.85 5.36
C PHE A 55 -4.00 -2.81 3.86
N GLU A 56 -3.29 -1.97 3.10
CA GLU A 56 -3.49 -1.83 1.65
C GLU A 56 -2.96 -3.02 0.85
N GLU A 57 -1.79 -3.54 1.23
CA GLU A 57 -1.10 -4.54 0.42
C GLU A 57 -1.35 -5.96 0.93
N CYS A 58 -1.53 -6.16 2.24
CA CYS A 58 -1.73 -7.48 2.83
C CYS A 58 -2.43 -7.35 4.19
N TRP A 59 -3.72 -7.04 4.17
CA TRP A 59 -4.50 -6.74 5.39
C TRP A 59 -4.42 -7.77 6.53
N PRO A 60 -4.22 -9.08 6.29
CA PRO A 60 -4.09 -10.07 7.37
C PRO A 60 -2.83 -9.84 8.22
N LEU A 61 -1.77 -9.26 7.64
CA LEU A 61 -0.57 -8.83 8.38
C LEU A 61 -0.84 -7.63 9.32
N GLY A 62 -2.07 -7.12 9.34
CA GLY A 62 -2.57 -6.27 10.41
C GLY A 62 -2.36 -6.87 11.80
N THR A 63 -2.31 -8.20 11.95
CA THR A 63 -1.99 -8.87 13.24
C THR A 63 -0.57 -8.59 13.72
N GLU A 64 0.35 -8.33 12.79
CA GLU A 64 1.78 -8.17 13.05
C GLU A 64 2.21 -6.70 13.26
N LEU A 65 1.25 -5.78 13.39
CA LEU A 65 1.50 -4.34 13.60
C LEU A 65 1.91 -4.00 15.05
N ILE A 66 2.90 -4.72 15.58
CA ILE A 66 3.39 -4.57 16.93
C ILE A 66 4.48 -3.49 16.97
N PHE A 67 4.07 -2.23 17.13
CA PHE A 67 5.02 -1.12 17.09
C PHE A 67 5.55 -0.75 18.48
N ASN A 68 6.82 -1.05 18.75
CA ASN A 68 7.55 -0.48 19.88
C ASN A 68 7.99 0.98 19.61
N LYS A 69 8.67 1.65 20.55
CA LYS A 69 9.16 3.04 20.36
C LYS A 69 10.27 3.17 19.30
N LYS A 70 10.99 2.09 18.98
CA LYS A 70 12.15 2.09 18.08
C LYS A 70 11.71 2.04 16.61
N PHE A 71 12.58 2.47 15.70
CA PHE A 71 12.25 2.56 14.28
C PHE A 71 12.17 1.18 13.60
N HIS A 72 13.07 0.25 13.97
CA HIS A 72 13.14 -1.09 13.37
C HIS A 72 11.84 -1.90 13.46
N SER A 73 10.98 -1.71 14.47
CA SER A 73 9.70 -2.45 14.54
C SER A 73 8.75 -2.11 13.39
N LYS A 74 8.76 -0.87 12.91
CA LYS A 74 7.96 -0.46 11.74
C LYS A 74 8.56 -1.01 10.45
N VAL A 75 9.89 -1.00 10.36
CA VAL A 75 10.59 -1.58 9.21
C VAL A 75 10.37 -3.09 9.16
N ALA A 76 10.36 -3.78 10.30
CA ALA A 76 10.07 -5.21 10.40
C ALA A 76 8.68 -5.56 9.84
N ALA A 77 7.64 -4.79 10.21
CA ALA A 77 6.31 -4.96 9.64
C ALA A 77 6.32 -4.76 8.12
N LEU A 78 6.99 -3.72 7.59
CA LEU A 78 7.12 -3.57 6.14
C LEU A 78 7.88 -4.72 5.49
N ILE A 79 8.90 -5.28 6.13
CA ILE A 79 9.65 -6.43 5.60
C ILE A 79 8.76 -7.67 5.52
N GLN A 80 7.91 -7.93 6.51
CA GLN A 80 6.92 -9.00 6.42
C GLN A 80 5.94 -8.78 5.26
N VAL A 81 5.37 -7.58 5.14
CA VAL A 81 4.48 -7.24 4.02
C VAL A 81 5.21 -7.39 2.70
N THR A 82 6.48 -6.99 2.62
CA THR A 82 7.32 -7.11 1.42
C THR A 82 7.49 -8.57 1.01
N ARG A 83 7.74 -9.46 1.98
CA ARG A 83 7.95 -10.90 1.74
C ARG A 83 6.67 -11.67 1.45
N ALA A 84 5.51 -11.17 1.88
CA ALA A 84 4.24 -11.85 1.67
C ALA A 84 3.67 -11.65 0.25
N ALA A 85 2.89 -12.63 -0.20
CA ALA A 85 1.92 -12.45 -1.27
C ALA A 85 0.85 -11.46 -0.80
N LYS A 86 0.40 -10.59 -1.71
CA LYS A 86 -0.52 -9.51 -1.38
C LYS A 86 -1.94 -10.04 -1.22
N ALA A 87 -2.65 -9.51 -0.23
CA ALA A 87 -4.04 -9.84 0.07
C ALA A 87 -4.80 -8.51 0.06
N ARG A 88 -5.42 -8.17 -1.07
CA ARG A 88 -5.92 -6.81 -1.35
C ARG A 88 -7.42 -6.66 -1.20
N ASP A 89 -8.09 -7.67 -0.63
CA ASP A 89 -9.55 -7.63 -0.44
C ASP A 89 -10.02 -6.44 0.39
N ALA A 90 -9.32 -6.08 1.47
CA ALA A 90 -9.62 -4.88 2.24
C ALA A 90 -9.50 -3.60 1.39
N THR A 91 -8.52 -3.54 0.50
CA THR A 91 -8.30 -2.40 -0.40
C THR A 91 -9.41 -2.28 -1.41
N GLY A 92 -9.74 -3.38 -2.09
CA GLY A 92 -10.83 -3.41 -3.05
C GLY A 92 -12.17 -3.03 -2.42
N LEU A 93 -12.53 -3.64 -1.30
CA LEU A 93 -13.78 -3.36 -0.60
C LEU A 93 -13.80 -1.94 -0.04
N GLY A 94 -12.70 -1.49 0.56
CA GLY A 94 -12.56 -0.15 1.12
C GLY A 94 -12.69 0.93 0.05
N TYR A 95 -12.09 0.75 -1.12
CA TYR A 95 -12.18 1.72 -2.21
C TYR A 95 -13.57 1.74 -2.88
N LEU A 96 -14.21 0.59 -3.09
CA LEU A 96 -15.60 0.52 -3.57
C LEU A 96 -16.56 1.19 -2.58
N ALA A 97 -16.41 0.90 -1.28
CA ALA A 97 -17.21 1.52 -0.23
C ALA A 97 -16.96 3.03 -0.12
N PHE A 98 -15.71 3.47 -0.29
CA PHE A 98 -15.38 4.88 -0.33
C PHE A 98 -16.05 5.57 -1.52
N ALA A 99 -15.99 5.00 -2.72
CA ALA A 99 -16.69 5.54 -3.90
C ALA A 99 -18.21 5.67 -3.66
N LEU A 100 -18.84 4.63 -3.10
CA LEU A 100 -20.25 4.69 -2.72
C LEU A 100 -20.53 5.81 -1.70
N SER A 101 -19.66 5.98 -0.70
CA SER A 101 -19.79 7.04 0.30
C SER A 101 -19.70 8.45 -0.30
N GLN A 102 -19.07 8.58 -1.47
CA GLN A 102 -19.00 9.82 -2.26
C GLN A 102 -20.18 9.98 -3.23
N GLY A 103 -21.12 9.04 -3.26
CA GLY A 103 -22.33 9.08 -4.09
C GLY A 103 -22.21 8.36 -5.43
N ASP A 104 -21.18 7.53 -5.64
CA ASP A 104 -21.03 6.74 -6.87
C ASP A 104 -21.67 5.36 -6.69
N ASP A 105 -22.90 5.20 -7.17
CA ASP A 105 -23.68 3.96 -7.07
C ASP A 105 -23.34 2.94 -8.16
N THR A 106 -22.54 3.31 -9.16
CA THR A 106 -22.06 2.43 -10.24
C THR A 106 -21.15 1.31 -9.75
N VAL A 107 -20.74 1.34 -8.47
CA VAL A 107 -19.99 0.26 -7.81
C VAL A 107 -20.79 -1.03 -7.64
N PHE A 108 -22.12 -0.96 -7.75
CA PHE A 108 -23.01 -2.10 -7.58
C PHE A 108 -23.08 -2.99 -8.82
N THR A 109 -23.22 -4.29 -8.58
CA THR A 109 -23.38 -5.31 -9.63
C THR A 109 -24.71 -6.04 -9.49
N GLU A 110 -25.60 -5.56 -8.62
CA GLU A 110 -26.89 -6.17 -8.30
C GLU A 110 -26.77 -7.59 -7.74
N THR A 111 -25.73 -7.83 -6.94
CA THR A 111 -25.48 -9.12 -6.27
C THR A 111 -25.56 -8.99 -4.75
N GLU A 112 -25.69 -10.11 -4.04
CA GLU A 112 -25.69 -10.14 -2.56
C GLU A 112 -24.41 -9.53 -1.96
N ASP A 113 -23.29 -9.59 -2.69
CA ASP A 113 -22.02 -8.99 -2.29
C ASP A 113 -22.13 -7.46 -2.12
N ASP A 114 -23.06 -6.79 -2.80
CA ASP A 114 -23.28 -5.34 -2.68
C ASP A 114 -23.60 -4.90 -1.24
N LYS A 115 -24.12 -5.82 -0.42
CA LYS A 115 -24.36 -5.59 1.00
C LYS A 115 -23.08 -5.24 1.75
N ALA A 116 -21.96 -5.89 1.45
CA ALA A 116 -20.68 -5.59 2.11
C ALA A 116 -20.21 -4.16 1.80
N ILE A 117 -20.32 -3.74 0.54
CA ILE A 117 -20.00 -2.37 0.11
C ILE A 117 -20.88 -1.36 0.88
N LYS A 118 -22.19 -1.62 0.98
CA LYS A 118 -23.13 -0.75 1.72
C LYS A 118 -22.81 -0.65 3.21
N ILE A 119 -22.43 -1.76 3.84
CA ILE A 119 -22.07 -1.77 5.27
C ILE A 119 -20.80 -0.95 5.50
N VAL A 120 -19.74 -1.19 4.74
CA VAL A 120 -18.49 -0.43 4.89
C VAL A 120 -18.67 1.04 4.51
N ALA A 121 -19.47 1.37 3.49
CA ALA A 121 -19.79 2.76 3.15
C ALA A 121 -20.56 3.45 4.29
N SER A 122 -21.49 2.74 4.93
CA SER A 122 -22.19 3.22 6.13
C SER A 122 -21.23 3.41 7.31
N ALA A 123 -20.22 2.55 7.44
CA ALA A 123 -19.17 2.68 8.46
C ALA A 123 -18.31 3.94 8.25
N ILE A 124 -18.06 4.36 7.00
CA ILE A 124 -17.37 5.62 6.70
C ILE A 124 -18.20 6.82 7.20
N GLN A 125 -19.52 6.77 7.03
CA GLN A 125 -20.43 7.84 7.45
C GLN A 125 -20.72 7.85 8.96
N ARG A 126 -20.73 6.66 9.59
CA ARG A 126 -21.01 6.46 11.02
C ARG A 126 -19.91 5.60 11.67
N PRO A 127 -18.69 6.14 11.80
CA PRO A 127 -17.54 5.36 12.26
C PRO A 127 -17.68 4.87 13.69
N ASP A 128 -18.26 5.67 14.60
CA ASP A 128 -18.38 5.27 16.01
C ASP A 128 -19.33 4.07 16.19
N ASP A 129 -20.49 4.09 15.53
CA ASP A 129 -21.43 2.96 15.51
C ASP A 129 -20.75 1.67 14.99
N PHE A 130 -19.96 1.80 13.92
CA PHE A 130 -19.22 0.68 13.34
C PHE A 130 -18.20 0.11 14.33
N TRP A 131 -17.37 0.95 14.95
CA TRP A 131 -16.36 0.48 15.89
C TRP A 131 -16.98 -0.09 17.17
N GLN A 132 -18.14 0.42 17.59
CA GLN A 132 -18.92 -0.17 18.66
C GLN A 132 -19.42 -1.57 18.28
N TRP A 133 -19.98 -1.73 17.07
CA TRP A 133 -20.38 -3.04 16.55
C TRP A 133 -19.20 -4.03 16.44
N ILE A 134 -18.03 -3.57 16.00
CA ILE A 134 -16.79 -4.37 15.96
C ILE A 134 -16.41 -4.83 17.38
N SER A 135 -16.51 -3.96 18.38
CA SER A 135 -16.16 -4.30 19.77
C SER A 135 -17.06 -5.37 20.40
N TRP A 136 -18.25 -5.61 19.82
CA TRP A 136 -19.19 -6.65 20.27
C TRP A 136 -18.99 -8.00 19.59
N GLN A 137 -18.10 -8.09 18.60
CA GLN A 137 -17.83 -9.35 17.93
C GLN A 137 -17.10 -10.31 18.86
N LYS A 138 -17.53 -11.58 18.85
CA LYS A 138 -16.89 -12.64 19.63
C LYS A 138 -15.67 -13.18 18.88
N THR A 139 -14.58 -12.43 18.91
CA THR A 139 -13.31 -12.80 18.26
C THR A 139 -12.27 -13.26 19.27
N SER A 140 -11.37 -14.16 18.85
CA SER A 140 -10.26 -14.62 19.68
C SER A 140 -8.98 -14.81 18.83
N GLY A 141 -7.83 -14.95 19.48
CA GLY A 141 -6.57 -15.18 18.78
C GLY A 141 -6.24 -14.08 17.77
N ALA A 142 -5.89 -14.49 16.53
CA ALA A 142 -5.47 -13.59 15.46
C ALA A 142 -6.54 -12.57 15.06
N GLU A 143 -7.81 -12.97 15.03
CA GLU A 143 -8.92 -12.07 14.67
C GLU A 143 -9.03 -10.90 15.66
N LYS A 144 -8.93 -11.19 16.96
CA LYS A 144 -8.96 -10.15 18.00
C LYS A 144 -7.77 -9.20 17.85
N THR A 145 -6.57 -9.74 17.67
CA THR A 145 -5.35 -8.93 17.46
C THR A 145 -5.48 -8.04 16.23
N MET A 146 -6.05 -8.56 15.13
CA MET A 146 -6.32 -7.77 13.94
C MET A 146 -7.29 -6.62 14.26
N LEU A 147 -8.44 -6.90 14.87
CA LEU A 147 -9.43 -5.88 15.20
C LEU A 147 -8.89 -4.79 16.14
N ASP A 148 -8.10 -5.17 17.14
CA ASP A 148 -7.45 -4.23 18.07
C ASP A 148 -6.46 -3.31 17.33
N ASN A 149 -5.66 -3.87 16.41
CA ASN A 149 -4.73 -3.09 15.58
C ASN A 149 -5.49 -2.18 14.58
N ALA A 150 -6.54 -2.67 13.94
CA ALA A 150 -7.38 -1.87 13.05
C ALA A 150 -8.01 -0.69 13.82
N ALA A 151 -8.52 -0.93 15.04
CA ALA A 151 -9.07 0.11 15.91
C ALA A 151 -8.00 1.12 16.34
N GLN A 152 -6.76 0.68 16.61
CA GLN A 152 -5.64 1.57 16.93
C GLN A 152 -5.32 2.52 15.76
N PHE A 153 -5.41 2.03 14.52
CA PHE A 153 -5.06 2.80 13.32
C PHE A 153 -6.26 3.42 12.60
N LYS A 154 -7.48 3.31 13.12
CA LYS A 154 -8.74 3.75 12.47
C LYS A 154 -8.78 5.19 11.94
N ASN A 155 -7.96 6.08 12.51
CA ASN A 155 -7.89 7.50 12.13
C ASN A 155 -6.68 7.84 11.24
N THR A 156 -5.92 6.86 10.81
CA THR A 156 -4.66 7.03 10.07
C THR A 156 -4.92 7.26 8.59
N GLY A 157 -4.17 8.18 7.98
CA GLY A 157 -4.20 8.40 6.53
C GLY A 157 -5.35 9.28 6.02
N LEU A 158 -5.54 9.24 4.70
CA LEU A 158 -6.61 9.89 3.94
C LEU A 158 -7.94 9.13 4.12
N PRO A 159 -9.08 9.72 3.70
CA PRO A 159 -10.38 9.07 3.84
C PRO A 159 -10.47 7.65 3.23
N HIS A 160 -9.82 7.40 2.08
CA HIS A 160 -9.79 6.05 1.49
C HIS A 160 -8.92 5.09 2.31
N ASP A 161 -7.79 5.52 2.87
CA ASP A 161 -6.96 4.68 3.76
C ASP A 161 -7.78 4.20 4.96
N LYS A 162 -8.59 5.09 5.55
CA LYS A 162 -9.48 4.75 6.66
C LYS A 162 -10.55 3.74 6.24
N ALA A 163 -11.11 3.90 5.03
CA ALA A 163 -12.06 2.95 4.47
C ALA A 163 -11.45 1.55 4.29
N VAL A 164 -10.18 1.45 3.89
CA VAL A 164 -9.44 0.18 3.81
C VAL A 164 -9.30 -0.45 5.21
N ILE A 165 -8.97 0.32 6.24
CA ILE A 165 -8.88 -0.18 7.62
C ILE A 165 -10.25 -0.67 8.13
N GLN A 166 -11.32 0.06 7.84
CA GLN A 166 -12.68 -0.36 8.18
C GLN A 166 -13.11 -1.62 7.43
N ALA A 167 -12.76 -1.72 6.14
CA ALA A 167 -13.00 -2.92 5.35
C ALA A 167 -12.25 -4.14 5.91
N ALA A 168 -10.98 -3.96 6.32
CA ALA A 168 -10.20 -5.02 6.95
C ALA A 168 -10.84 -5.51 8.27
N ALA A 169 -11.33 -4.58 9.10
CA ALA A 169 -12.07 -4.93 10.32
C ALA A 169 -13.39 -5.65 10.02
N TYR A 170 -14.14 -5.20 9.02
CA TYR A 170 -15.37 -5.85 8.57
C TYR A 170 -15.12 -7.27 8.05
N LEU A 171 -14.10 -7.46 7.20
CA LEU A 171 -13.74 -8.77 6.66
C LEU A 171 -13.33 -9.73 7.77
N THR A 172 -12.57 -9.26 8.76
CA THR A 172 -12.20 -10.04 9.95
C THR A 172 -13.42 -10.47 10.76
N ALA A 173 -14.41 -9.58 10.91
CA ALA A 173 -15.61 -9.84 11.71
C ALA A 173 -16.63 -10.76 11.03
N THR A 174 -16.62 -10.87 9.71
CA THR A 174 -17.72 -11.47 8.93
C THR A 174 -17.32 -12.61 8.01
N GLY A 175 -16.02 -12.81 7.77
CA GLY A 175 -15.51 -13.79 6.84
C GLY A 175 -14.34 -14.60 7.41
N PRO A 176 -13.89 -15.61 6.67
CA PRO A 176 -12.71 -16.39 7.05
C PRO A 176 -11.46 -15.51 7.04
N PHE A 177 -10.62 -15.67 8.06
CA PHE A 177 -9.31 -15.03 8.10
C PHE A 177 -8.35 -15.75 7.13
N PRO A 178 -7.83 -15.08 6.09
CA PRO A 178 -7.01 -15.74 5.07
C PRO A 178 -5.63 -16.09 5.62
N THR A 179 -5.04 -17.15 5.07
CA THR A 179 -3.67 -17.55 5.42
C THR A 179 -2.67 -16.67 4.66
N ILE A 180 -1.68 -16.13 5.39
CA ILE A 180 -0.58 -15.38 4.79
C ILE A 180 0.34 -16.35 4.04
N MET A 181 0.60 -16.07 2.77
CA MET A 181 1.50 -16.85 1.93
C MET A 181 2.77 -16.05 1.64
N GLU A 182 3.90 -16.75 1.45
CA GLU A 182 5.10 -16.10 0.91
C GLU A 182 4.87 -15.63 -0.52
N GLY A 183 5.40 -14.46 -0.83
CA GLY A 183 5.41 -13.90 -2.17
C GLY A 183 6.46 -14.57 -3.05
N GLN A 184 6.37 -14.32 -4.34
CA GLN A 184 7.32 -14.79 -5.34
C GLN A 184 8.64 -14.02 -5.26
N ALA A 185 9.69 -14.67 -5.77
CA ALA A 185 10.99 -14.05 -5.94
C ALA A 185 10.89 -12.78 -6.80
N VAL A 186 11.54 -11.72 -6.34
CA VAL A 186 11.55 -10.40 -6.98
C VAL A 186 12.26 -10.46 -8.33
N ASP A 187 11.79 -9.68 -9.31
CA ASP A 187 12.65 -9.28 -10.43
C ASP A 187 13.90 -8.57 -9.88
N PRO A 188 15.12 -9.04 -10.18
CA PRO A 188 16.34 -8.41 -9.68
C PRO A 188 16.48 -6.93 -10.09
N LYS A 189 15.73 -6.44 -11.09
CA LYS A 189 15.78 -5.06 -11.57
C LYS A 189 14.50 -4.29 -11.26
N PHE A 190 14.54 -3.48 -10.21
CA PHE A 190 13.46 -2.51 -9.93
C PHE A 190 13.46 -1.36 -10.97
N PRO A 191 12.35 -1.14 -11.70
CA PRO A 191 12.26 -0.07 -12.69
C PRO A 191 11.99 1.29 -12.03
N TYR A 192 13.02 2.07 -11.73
CA TYR A 192 12.88 3.33 -10.97
C TYR A 192 11.92 4.38 -11.57
N TRP A 193 11.61 4.31 -12.87
CA TRP A 193 10.65 5.22 -13.49
C TRP A 193 9.24 5.04 -12.92
N VAL A 194 8.88 3.85 -12.41
CA VAL A 194 7.55 3.58 -11.84
C VAL A 194 7.28 4.37 -10.56
N VAL A 195 8.33 4.93 -9.94
CA VAL A 195 8.20 5.84 -8.78
C VAL A 195 7.47 7.13 -9.16
N PHE A 196 7.58 7.56 -10.41
CA PHE A 196 7.03 8.83 -10.86
C PHE A 196 5.62 8.64 -11.42
N ASP A 197 4.65 8.64 -10.51
CA ASP A 197 3.22 8.55 -10.82
C ASP A 197 2.52 9.93 -10.78
N LYS A 198 1.19 9.94 -10.92
CA LYS A 198 0.34 11.13 -10.85
C LYS A 198 0.44 11.95 -9.55
N HIS A 199 0.98 11.38 -8.47
CA HIS A 199 1.20 12.03 -7.18
C HIS A 199 2.57 12.71 -7.09
N THR A 200 3.48 12.40 -8.03
CA THR A 200 4.74 13.12 -8.24
C THR A 200 4.58 14.22 -9.30
N VAL A 201 5.40 15.27 -9.22
CA VAL A 201 5.33 16.39 -10.18
C VAL A 201 5.81 15.94 -11.55
N GLU A 202 6.88 15.15 -11.58
CA GLU A 202 7.49 14.63 -12.80
C GLU A 202 6.57 13.64 -13.50
N GLY A 203 6.01 12.67 -12.77
CA GLY A 203 5.09 11.69 -13.33
C GLY A 203 3.82 12.34 -13.87
N ARG A 204 3.20 13.27 -13.12
CA ARG A 204 2.03 14.02 -13.60
C ARG A 204 2.30 14.78 -14.89
N ARG A 205 3.46 15.46 -15.00
CA ARG A 205 3.84 16.18 -16.22
C ARG A 205 3.94 15.21 -17.40
N VAL A 206 4.69 14.11 -17.25
CA VAL A 206 4.91 13.15 -18.33
C VAL A 206 3.60 12.47 -18.76
N LEU A 207 2.73 12.11 -17.82
CA LEU A 207 1.41 11.56 -18.12
C LEU A 207 0.55 12.53 -18.94
N LEU A 208 0.58 13.84 -18.62
CA LEU A 208 -0.14 14.85 -19.40
C LEU A 208 0.41 15.00 -20.82
N ASP A 209 1.74 15.01 -20.98
CA ASP A 209 2.38 15.11 -22.28
C ASP A 209 2.07 13.88 -23.15
N ILE A 210 2.20 12.67 -22.62
CA ILE A 210 1.91 11.42 -23.34
C ILE A 210 0.43 11.31 -23.69
N ALA A 211 -0.47 11.67 -22.77
CA ALA A 211 -1.91 11.69 -23.05
C ALA A 211 -2.24 12.59 -24.25
N ARG A 212 -1.61 13.77 -24.33
CA ARG A 212 -1.75 14.68 -25.47
C ARG A 212 -1.16 14.07 -26.75
N ASP A 213 0.07 13.56 -26.68
CA ASP A 213 0.84 13.14 -27.86
C ASP A 213 0.31 11.83 -28.47
N LEU A 214 -0.21 10.91 -27.66
CA LEU A 214 -0.84 9.67 -28.09
C LEU A 214 -2.36 9.77 -28.27
N HIS A 215 -2.95 10.95 -28.01
CA HIS A 215 -4.40 11.17 -28.02
C HIS A 215 -5.19 10.17 -27.14
N ILE A 216 -4.63 9.81 -25.98
CA ILE A 216 -5.26 8.92 -25.00
C ILE A 216 -5.95 9.78 -23.93
N PRO A 217 -7.22 9.52 -23.56
CA PRO A 217 -7.83 10.16 -22.41
C PRO A 217 -6.97 10.02 -21.15
N LEU A 218 -6.67 11.13 -20.47
CA LEU A 218 -5.75 11.12 -19.32
C LEU A 218 -6.18 10.13 -18.23
N ALA A 219 -7.48 10.00 -17.97
CA ALA A 219 -7.99 9.05 -16.97
C ALA A 219 -7.67 7.59 -17.34
N GLN A 220 -7.78 7.21 -18.62
CA GLN A 220 -7.39 5.90 -19.11
C GLN A 220 -5.88 5.68 -18.96
N LEU A 221 -5.06 6.65 -19.32
CA LEU A 221 -3.60 6.55 -19.16
C LEU A 221 -3.18 6.47 -17.67
N GLU A 222 -3.77 7.28 -16.80
CA GLU A 222 -3.48 7.25 -15.36
C GLU A 222 -3.89 5.91 -14.72
N TRP A 223 -5.04 5.35 -15.11
CA TRP A 223 -5.49 4.07 -14.59
C TRP A 223 -4.65 2.91 -15.11
N THR A 224 -4.39 2.85 -16.41
CA THR A 224 -3.53 1.79 -16.99
C THR A 224 -2.11 1.82 -16.40
N TYR A 225 -1.50 3.00 -16.24
CA TYR A 225 -0.23 3.15 -15.52
C TYR A 225 -0.33 2.58 -14.10
N PHE A 226 -1.37 2.95 -13.35
CA PHE A 226 -1.56 2.46 -12.00
C PHE A 226 -1.76 0.93 -12.00
N TYR A 227 -2.63 0.38 -12.85
CA TYR A 227 -2.96 -1.03 -12.88
C TYR A 227 -1.73 -1.90 -13.25
N PHE A 228 -1.04 -1.57 -14.35
CA PHE A 228 0.06 -2.39 -14.86
C PHE A 228 1.39 -2.17 -14.13
N GLU A 229 1.62 -1.00 -13.52
CA GLU A 229 2.92 -0.69 -12.91
C GLU A 229 2.82 -0.22 -11.48
N GLY A 230 1.85 0.64 -11.18
CA GLY A 230 1.61 1.11 -9.82
C GLY A 230 1.30 -0.06 -8.90
N ALA A 231 0.28 -0.85 -9.23
CA ALA A 231 -0.33 -1.90 -8.47
C ALA A 231 0.34 -3.28 -8.67
N LEU A 232 1.40 -3.36 -9.48
CA LEU A 232 2.12 -4.60 -9.71
C LEU A 232 2.79 -5.12 -8.42
N THR A 233 2.51 -6.37 -8.07
CA THR A 233 2.94 -7.02 -6.82
C THR A 233 3.99 -8.11 -7.05
N ASN A 234 4.62 -8.61 -5.99
CA ASN A 234 5.43 -9.84 -6.02
C ASN A 234 4.61 -11.12 -5.85
N GLY A 235 3.35 -11.12 -6.29
CA GLY A 235 2.42 -12.21 -6.05
C GLY A 235 1.23 -11.73 -5.22
N GLU A 236 0.11 -12.39 -5.44
CA GLU A 236 -1.18 -12.02 -4.88
C GLU A 236 -1.98 -13.31 -4.61
N ILE A 237 -2.64 -13.35 -3.46
CA ILE A 237 -3.67 -14.36 -3.19
C ILE A 237 -4.98 -13.90 -3.81
N ASP A 238 -5.86 -14.84 -4.13
CA ASP A 238 -7.20 -14.54 -4.64
C ASP A 238 -7.88 -13.45 -3.81
N SER A 239 -8.29 -12.37 -4.48
CA SER A 239 -8.76 -11.13 -3.86
C SER A 239 -9.98 -10.60 -4.63
N LYS A 240 -11.14 -11.25 -4.43
CA LYS A 240 -12.38 -10.96 -5.15
C LYS A 240 -12.75 -9.48 -5.17
N TRP A 241 -12.52 -8.77 -4.05
CA TRP A 241 -12.88 -7.35 -3.94
C TRP A 241 -11.91 -6.46 -4.70
N TRP A 242 -10.64 -6.85 -4.75
CA TRP A 242 -9.65 -6.14 -5.54
C TRP A 242 -9.95 -6.27 -7.03
N ASP A 243 -10.26 -7.48 -7.51
CA ASP A 243 -10.63 -7.72 -8.90
C ASP A 243 -11.89 -6.94 -9.28
N ARG A 244 -12.91 -6.96 -8.41
CA ARG A 244 -14.12 -6.17 -8.59
C ARG A 244 -13.84 -4.67 -8.64
N TYR A 245 -12.97 -4.15 -7.77
CA TYR A 245 -12.55 -2.75 -7.82
C TYR A 245 -11.83 -2.41 -9.13
N CYS A 246 -10.94 -3.28 -9.59
CA CYS A 246 -10.24 -3.09 -10.85
C CYS A 246 -11.19 -3.07 -12.04
N GLN A 247 -12.15 -4.01 -12.10
CA GLN A 247 -13.15 -4.05 -13.16
C GLN A 247 -14.02 -2.79 -13.15
N TRP A 248 -14.53 -2.39 -11.98
CA TRP A 248 -15.33 -1.16 -11.84
C TRP A 248 -14.56 0.09 -12.32
N GLN A 249 -13.27 0.20 -12.01
CA GLN A 249 -12.45 1.32 -12.49
C GLN A 249 -12.26 1.31 -14.01
N PHE A 250 -12.12 0.14 -14.63
CA PHE A 250 -12.07 0.00 -16.09
C PHE A 250 -13.39 0.41 -16.74
N ASP A 251 -14.52 -0.02 -16.19
CA ASP A 251 -15.84 0.36 -16.68
C ASP A 251 -16.07 1.87 -16.56
N LYS A 252 -15.66 2.46 -15.42
CA LYS A 252 -15.81 3.90 -15.14
C LYS A 252 -15.06 4.81 -16.10
N ILE A 253 -13.93 4.36 -16.64
CA ILE A 253 -13.13 5.12 -17.60
C ILE A 253 -13.38 4.70 -19.05
N ASP A 254 -14.43 3.92 -19.29
CA ASP A 254 -14.83 3.41 -20.61
C ASP A 254 -13.68 2.71 -21.33
N LEU A 255 -13.03 1.77 -20.64
CA LEU A 255 -11.91 0.99 -21.17
C LEU A 255 -12.08 -0.49 -20.83
N ALA A 256 -12.20 -1.33 -21.85
CA ALA A 256 -12.21 -2.78 -21.64
C ALA A 256 -10.87 -3.26 -21.04
N ALA A 257 -10.92 -3.94 -19.89
CA ALA A 257 -9.74 -4.43 -19.18
C ALA A 257 -8.86 -5.33 -20.07
N SER A 258 -9.47 -6.14 -20.94
CA SER A 258 -8.79 -7.01 -21.90
C SER A 258 -7.99 -6.24 -22.96
N GLU A 259 -8.40 -5.02 -23.28
CA GLU A 259 -7.80 -4.18 -24.33
C GLU A 259 -6.87 -3.11 -23.75
N ALA A 260 -6.85 -2.93 -22.43
CA ALA A 260 -6.06 -1.92 -21.75
C ALA A 260 -4.56 -1.96 -22.07
N HIS A 261 -4.03 -3.14 -22.39
CA HIS A 261 -2.63 -3.32 -22.82
C HIS A 261 -2.32 -2.62 -24.14
N LEU A 262 -3.29 -2.50 -25.06
CA LEU A 262 -3.12 -1.82 -26.35
C LEU A 262 -2.84 -0.32 -26.18
N LEU A 263 -3.40 0.29 -25.13
CA LEU A 263 -3.10 1.68 -24.75
C LEU A 263 -1.79 1.76 -23.96
N TRP A 264 -1.58 0.80 -23.05
CA TRP A 264 -0.47 0.87 -22.10
C TRP A 264 0.89 0.58 -22.72
N ASP A 265 1.02 -0.45 -23.55
CA ASP A 265 2.31 -0.87 -24.11
C ASP A 265 3.05 0.24 -24.88
N PRO A 266 2.42 1.01 -25.80
CA PRO A 266 3.09 2.15 -26.43
C PRO A 266 3.39 3.28 -25.44
N ALA A 267 2.47 3.56 -24.51
CA ALA A 267 2.66 4.61 -23.50
C ALA A 267 3.80 4.27 -22.51
N LYS A 268 3.99 2.99 -22.18
CA LYS A 268 5.04 2.49 -21.30
C LYS A 268 6.44 2.82 -21.82
N VAL A 269 6.67 2.65 -23.12
CA VAL A 269 7.96 2.98 -23.75
C VAL A 269 8.23 4.48 -23.58
N GLN A 270 7.25 5.32 -23.91
CA GLN A 270 7.38 6.77 -23.78
C GLN A 270 7.55 7.22 -22.32
N MET A 271 6.83 6.61 -21.37
CA MET A 271 6.97 6.87 -19.93
C MET A 271 8.40 6.57 -19.47
N ALA A 272 8.93 5.40 -19.84
CA ALA A 272 10.28 4.98 -19.44
C ALA A 272 11.36 5.89 -20.05
N GLU A 273 11.22 6.29 -21.30
CA GLU A 273 12.13 7.22 -21.99
C GLU A 273 12.08 8.62 -21.40
N ALA A 274 10.88 9.19 -21.25
CA ALA A 274 10.68 10.54 -20.74
C ALA A 274 11.15 10.70 -19.28
N LEU A 275 11.09 9.62 -18.48
CA LEU A 275 11.54 9.60 -17.08
C LEU A 275 12.96 9.04 -16.90
N ALA A 276 13.70 8.77 -17.98
CA ALA A 276 15.00 8.10 -17.90
C ALA A 276 16.04 8.92 -17.11
N LEU A 277 16.01 10.26 -17.21
CA LEU A 277 16.92 11.12 -16.48
C LEU A 277 16.61 11.11 -14.98
N GLU A 278 15.36 11.38 -14.60
CA GLU A 278 14.86 11.39 -13.23
C GLU A 278 15.07 10.03 -12.55
N SER A 279 14.86 8.94 -13.28
CA SER A 279 15.10 7.57 -12.81
C SER A 279 16.55 7.30 -12.52
N ARG A 280 17.46 7.73 -13.42
CA ARG A 280 18.92 7.62 -13.19
C ARG A 280 19.36 8.47 -12.01
N GLN A 281 18.82 9.68 -11.87
CA GLN A 281 19.12 10.56 -10.74
C GLN A 281 18.69 9.91 -9.42
N LEU A 282 17.43 9.45 -9.31
CA LEU A 282 16.93 8.79 -8.11
C LEU A 282 17.75 7.55 -7.74
N LYS A 283 18.05 6.69 -8.73
CA LYS A 283 18.88 5.51 -8.52
C LYS A 283 20.28 5.88 -8.03
N ASN A 284 20.91 6.88 -8.64
CA ASN A 284 22.26 7.33 -8.27
C ASN A 284 22.29 8.00 -6.88
N GLU A 285 21.26 8.79 -6.54
CA GLU A 285 21.09 9.39 -5.21
C GLU A 285 21.04 8.29 -4.13
N LEU A 286 20.18 7.29 -4.30
CA LEU A 286 20.07 6.14 -3.38
C LEU A 286 21.35 5.33 -3.32
N TYR A 287 21.99 5.08 -4.46
CA TYR A 287 23.23 4.31 -4.52
C TYR A 287 24.37 5.02 -3.79
N ARG A 288 24.58 6.32 -4.05
CA ARG A 288 25.59 7.13 -3.36
C ARG A 288 25.31 7.19 -1.86
N TRP A 289 24.04 7.37 -1.48
CA TRP A 289 23.65 7.38 -0.07
C TRP A 289 23.94 6.03 0.61
N LYS A 290 23.60 4.91 -0.04
CA LYS A 290 23.88 3.55 0.43
C LYS A 290 25.38 3.31 0.65
N LEU A 291 26.21 3.74 -0.30
CA LEU A 291 27.67 3.61 -0.18
C LEU A 291 28.26 4.46 0.94
N ALA A 292 27.71 5.65 1.19
CA ALA A 292 28.14 6.53 2.26
C ALA A 292 27.63 6.08 3.65
N ASN A 293 26.59 5.25 3.71
CA ASN A 293 25.93 4.84 4.95
C ASN A 293 25.77 3.31 5.08
N PRO A 294 26.84 2.51 4.93
CA PRO A 294 26.74 1.06 5.00
C PRO A 294 26.40 0.57 6.42
N GLU A 295 26.98 1.20 7.45
CA GLU A 295 26.79 0.81 8.85
C GLU A 295 25.35 1.02 9.34
N PRO A 296 24.69 2.18 9.14
CA PRO A 296 23.28 2.34 9.52
C PRO A 296 22.36 1.31 8.87
N ILE A 297 22.58 0.95 7.60
CA ILE A 297 21.78 -0.04 6.90
C ILE A 297 22.02 -1.44 7.51
N ALA A 298 23.27 -1.83 7.72
CA ALA A 298 23.61 -3.12 8.33
C ALA A 298 23.06 -3.25 9.75
N ALA A 299 23.17 -2.18 10.55
CA ALA A 299 22.61 -2.12 11.90
C ALA A 299 21.08 -2.25 11.87
N LEU A 300 20.39 -1.56 10.97
CA LEU A 300 18.94 -1.67 10.82
C LEU A 300 18.53 -3.09 10.43
N LYS A 301 19.21 -3.71 9.46
CA LYS A 301 18.96 -5.10 9.05
C LYS A 301 19.08 -6.07 10.24
N LYS A 302 20.16 -5.95 11.01
CA LYS A 302 20.37 -6.79 12.20
C LYS A 302 19.27 -6.58 13.24
N GLN A 303 18.91 -5.33 13.53
CA GLN A 303 17.83 -5.02 14.48
C GLN A 303 16.47 -5.54 14.02
N VAL A 304 16.17 -5.43 12.72
CA VAL A 304 14.92 -5.94 12.14
C VAL A 304 14.89 -7.46 12.21
N GLN A 305 15.98 -8.14 11.86
CA GLN A 305 16.03 -9.60 11.91
C GLN A 305 15.85 -10.10 13.35
N LEU A 306 16.59 -9.54 14.30
CA LEU A 306 16.40 -9.85 15.73
C LEU A 306 14.96 -9.58 16.18
N TYR A 307 14.37 -8.47 15.77
CA TYR A 307 12.98 -8.18 16.12
C TYR A 307 12.00 -9.23 15.57
N ILE A 308 12.18 -9.64 14.31
CA ILE A 308 11.34 -10.65 13.66
C ILE A 308 11.51 -12.02 14.33
N ASP A 309 12.75 -12.42 14.63
CA ASP A 309 13.06 -13.72 15.26
C ASP A 309 12.43 -13.88 16.66
N HIS A 310 12.17 -12.76 17.35
CA HIS A 310 11.59 -12.71 18.69
C HIS A 310 10.13 -12.23 18.72
N LEU A 311 9.44 -12.16 17.57
CA LEU A 311 8.05 -11.67 17.51
C LEU A 311 7.08 -12.51 18.33
N ASP A 312 7.21 -13.83 18.32
CA ASP A 312 6.33 -14.74 19.06
C ASP A 312 6.45 -14.54 20.58
N GLU A 313 7.65 -14.25 21.07
CA GLU A 313 7.91 -13.94 22.49
C GLU A 313 7.26 -12.60 22.86
N ILE A 314 7.41 -11.58 22.01
CA ILE A 314 6.80 -10.26 22.21
C ILE A 314 5.27 -10.37 22.18
N GLN A 315 4.70 -11.16 21.28
CA GLN A 315 3.25 -11.39 21.21
C GLN A 315 2.73 -12.05 22.49
N ARG A 316 3.45 -13.03 23.05
CA ARG A 316 3.07 -13.68 24.31
C ARG A 316 3.12 -12.71 25.49
N ASP A 317 4.17 -11.91 25.60
CA ASP A 317 4.32 -10.95 26.70
C ASP A 317 3.25 -9.85 26.65
N GLN A 318 2.85 -9.40 25.46
CA GLN A 318 1.74 -8.44 25.33
C GLN A 318 0.37 -9.05 25.65
N ARG A 319 0.15 -10.35 25.38
CA ARG A 319 -1.09 -11.04 25.79
C ARG A 319 -1.26 -11.15 27.30
N HIS A 320 -0.17 -11.08 28.08
CA HIS A 320 -0.22 -11.08 29.55
C HIS A 320 -0.46 -9.70 30.18
N LEU A 321 -0.45 -8.64 29.38
CA LEU A 321 -0.66 -7.26 29.83
C LEU A 321 -2.12 -6.78 29.64
N PHE A 322 -3.03 -7.65 29.20
CA PHE A 322 -4.45 -7.34 28.96
C PHE A 322 -5.39 -8.38 29.56
#